data_AF-C5MIN1-F1
#
_entry.id   AF-C5MIN1-F1
#
_cell.length_a   1.000
_cell.length_b   1.000
_cell.length_c   1.000
_cell.angle_alpha   90.00
_cell.angle_beta   90.00
_cell.angle_gamma   90.00
#
_symmetry.space_group_name_H-M   'P 1'
#
loop_
_entity.id
_entity.type
_entity.pdbx_description
1 polymer ?
#
loop_
_entity_poly.entity_id
_entity_poly.type
_entity_poly.pdbx_seq_one_letter_code
_entity_poly.pdbx_strand_id
1 'polypeptide(L)'
;MGYRRLFISGQGAGPDPSGFNCKDQRCVDGVLTSGWGSAAVGNPFVITPYEAIAKKARERGIVVDYCSNNWDCETNSDLADYADLSIVFVNSFSGEGYVYKESNFGDRQNLSLWHNGDELIEKIASKCLKTVVVVSSTGPVNMEKWIENENVVAVLFTAPLGQFVGQAIADVLFGDINPSGKLPFTIARKKQHYVQIIDDLGGEISPQDNFDRDIYLDYRFFDKHNIKPRFEFGFGLSYTNFRVCNLKITEINPPSEYLPYPQEYLPIVKTVEDDVCDPEDALFPHEDFDPAPGFIYPYLYNENIRSVNDDDCYEFPRDYNPDQPCSPPLSGGGLGGNPALWEVLYEVSAEIRNEGKIKGGYTSQLYIEFPSTILPSPPKVLRGFEKVFLEPGKSTKVYFNILHRDLSIWDPESQQWIIQTGTYKVYVASSSKKLELCGEIDIGC
;
A
#
# COMPACT_ATOMS: atom_id res chain seq x y z
N MET A 1 28.73 -24.07 -14.49
CA MET A 1 27.73 -24.64 -15.41
C MET A 1 26.46 -23.83 -15.24
N GLY A 2 25.92 -23.25 -16.31
CA GLY A 2 24.70 -22.44 -16.26
C GLY A 2 23.44 -23.30 -16.42
N TYR A 3 22.28 -22.71 -16.14
CA TYR A 3 20.97 -23.33 -16.40
C TYR A 3 20.80 -23.58 -17.90
N ARG A 4 20.36 -24.79 -18.27
CA ARG A 4 20.11 -25.22 -19.66
C ARG A 4 18.64 -25.47 -19.91
N ARG A 5 17.88 -25.82 -18.87
CA ARG A 5 16.43 -26.05 -18.95
C ARG A 5 15.69 -25.32 -17.83
N LEU A 6 14.75 -24.48 -18.23
CA LEU A 6 13.85 -23.73 -17.37
C LEU A 6 12.45 -24.32 -17.47
N PHE A 7 11.80 -24.55 -16.34
CA PHE A 7 10.37 -24.87 -16.31
C PHE A 7 9.60 -23.69 -15.74
N ILE A 8 8.58 -23.22 -16.46
CA ILE A 8 7.64 -22.21 -15.97
C ILE A 8 6.33 -22.92 -15.67
N SER A 9 5.79 -22.73 -14.47
CA SER A 9 4.52 -23.32 -14.06
C SER A 9 3.59 -22.27 -13.48
N GLY A 10 2.30 -22.49 -13.63
CA GLY A 10 1.26 -21.73 -12.96
C GLY A 10 0.47 -20.85 -13.92
N GLN A 11 -0.85 -20.82 -13.78
CA GLN A 11 -1.73 -20.03 -14.64
C GLN A 11 -1.44 -18.53 -14.59
N GLY A 12 -0.91 -18.04 -13.45
CA GLY A 12 -0.49 -16.65 -13.28
C GLY A 12 0.65 -16.21 -14.19
N ALA A 13 1.35 -17.15 -14.86
CA ALA A 13 2.39 -16.84 -15.83
C ALA A 13 1.85 -16.48 -17.22
N GLY A 14 0.60 -16.83 -17.53
CA GLY A 14 0.03 -16.78 -18.88
C GLY A 14 -1.18 -15.87 -19.02
N PRO A 15 -1.79 -15.84 -20.22
CA PRO A 15 -3.03 -15.11 -20.45
C PRO A 15 -4.21 -15.81 -19.75
N ASP A 16 -5.20 -15.03 -19.32
CA ASP A 16 -6.49 -15.58 -18.93
C ASP A 16 -7.20 -16.15 -20.18
N PRO A 17 -7.84 -17.33 -20.12
CA PRO A 17 -8.58 -17.91 -21.25
C PRO A 17 -9.70 -17.03 -21.80
N SER A 18 -10.24 -16.13 -20.98
CA SER A 18 -11.28 -15.16 -21.34
C SER A 18 -10.71 -13.87 -21.94
N GLY A 19 -9.38 -13.76 -22.06
CA GLY A 19 -8.66 -12.57 -22.50
C GLY A 19 -8.38 -11.56 -21.37
N PHE A 20 -7.67 -10.48 -21.70
CA PHE A 20 -7.15 -9.50 -20.72
C PHE A 20 -8.10 -8.37 -20.31
N ASN A 21 -9.30 -8.30 -20.91
CA ASN A 21 -10.24 -7.18 -20.77
C ASN A 21 -11.68 -7.67 -20.55
N CYS A 22 -11.84 -8.64 -19.66
CA CYS A 22 -13.15 -8.95 -19.14
C CYS A 22 -13.74 -7.73 -18.41
N LYS A 23 -15.07 -7.64 -18.32
CA LYS A 23 -15.77 -6.54 -17.64
C LYS A 23 -15.21 -6.35 -16.22
N ASP A 24 -14.80 -5.13 -15.90
CA ASP A 24 -14.24 -4.72 -14.59
C ASP A 24 -13.06 -5.57 -14.08
N GLN A 25 -12.27 -6.17 -15.00
CA GLN A 25 -11.10 -7.01 -14.68
C GLN A 25 -11.41 -8.19 -13.73
N ARG A 26 -12.58 -8.81 -13.90
CA ARG A 26 -13.05 -10.00 -13.14
C ARG A 26 -12.44 -11.34 -13.58
N CYS A 27 -11.45 -11.33 -14.47
CA CYS A 27 -10.76 -12.46 -15.06
C CYS A 27 -9.56 -12.75 -14.16
N VAL A 28 -9.56 -13.93 -13.54
CA VAL A 28 -8.63 -14.30 -12.46
C VAL A 28 -7.84 -15.57 -12.81
N ASP A 29 -8.06 -16.13 -14.01
CA ASP A 29 -7.53 -17.42 -14.46
C ASP A 29 -6.23 -17.25 -15.26
N GLY A 30 -5.53 -16.14 -15.06
CA GLY A 30 -4.29 -15.77 -15.74
C GLY A 30 -3.45 -14.76 -14.96
N VAL A 31 -2.57 -14.06 -15.66
CA VAL A 31 -1.72 -13.02 -15.07
C VAL A 31 -2.54 -11.89 -14.44
N LEU A 32 -2.14 -11.50 -13.22
CA LEU A 32 -2.76 -10.42 -12.47
C LEU A 32 -2.20 -9.04 -12.90
N THR A 33 -3.00 -8.25 -13.61
CA THR A 33 -2.63 -6.87 -14.02
C THR A 33 -3.20 -5.80 -13.09
N SER A 34 -4.38 -6.03 -12.52
CA SER A 34 -5.07 -5.17 -11.55
C SER A 34 -6.01 -6.02 -10.67
N GLY A 35 -6.48 -5.48 -9.55
CA GLY A 35 -7.70 -6.03 -8.92
C GLY A 35 -8.94 -5.83 -9.79
N TRP A 36 -10.10 -6.34 -9.35
CA TRP A 36 -11.38 -6.12 -10.04
C TRP A 36 -12.14 -4.91 -9.46
N GLY A 37 -13.07 -4.35 -10.23
CA GLY A 37 -13.99 -3.30 -9.76
C GLY A 37 -13.95 -2.03 -10.60
N SER A 38 -14.47 -0.92 -10.06
CA SER A 38 -14.59 0.36 -10.76
C SER A 38 -13.24 0.99 -11.15
N ALA A 39 -12.18 0.71 -10.39
CA ALA A 39 -10.81 1.17 -10.68
C ALA A 39 -10.08 0.32 -11.73
N ALA A 40 -10.74 -0.69 -12.29
CA ALA A 40 -10.19 -1.53 -13.34
C ALA A 40 -10.03 -0.72 -14.65
N VAL A 41 -8.91 -0.94 -15.33
CA VAL A 41 -8.62 -0.31 -16.62
C VAL A 41 -8.52 -1.35 -17.72
N GLY A 42 -8.96 -1.00 -18.93
CA GLY A 42 -8.72 -1.82 -20.12
C GLY A 42 -7.24 -1.80 -20.48
N ASN A 43 -6.63 -2.98 -20.55
CA ASN A 43 -5.25 -3.15 -21.00
C ASN A 43 -5.19 -3.05 -22.54
N PRO A 44 -4.41 -2.12 -23.13
CA PRO A 44 -4.26 -2.06 -24.59
C PRO A 44 -3.53 -3.29 -25.15
N PHE A 45 -2.59 -3.82 -24.39
CA PHE A 45 -1.93 -5.11 -24.56
C PHE A 45 -1.38 -5.55 -23.20
N VAL A 46 -0.97 -6.81 -23.07
CA VAL A 46 -0.30 -7.32 -21.86
C VAL A 46 0.88 -8.17 -22.30
N ILE A 47 2.04 -7.98 -21.68
CA ILE A 47 3.18 -8.89 -21.82
C ILE A 47 3.13 -9.86 -20.63
N THR A 48 2.86 -11.12 -20.89
CA THR A 48 2.77 -12.15 -19.84
C THR A 48 4.16 -12.53 -19.32
N PRO A 49 4.27 -12.98 -18.05
CA PRO A 49 5.52 -13.48 -17.51
C PRO A 49 6.13 -14.61 -18.35
N TYR A 50 5.32 -15.55 -18.82
CA TYR A 50 5.77 -16.62 -19.72
C TYR A 50 6.44 -16.06 -20.97
N GLU A 51 5.80 -15.13 -21.69
CA GLU A 51 6.36 -14.56 -22.93
C GLU A 51 7.71 -13.87 -22.70
N ALA A 52 7.80 -13.03 -21.67
CA ALA A 52 9.00 -12.26 -21.38
C ALA A 52 10.16 -13.14 -20.90
N ILE A 53 9.90 -14.07 -19.99
CA ILE A 53 10.90 -15.01 -19.46
C ILE A 53 11.37 -15.95 -20.57
N ALA A 54 10.43 -16.51 -21.35
CA ALA A 54 10.77 -17.43 -22.42
C ALA A 54 11.60 -16.76 -23.51
N LYS A 55 11.33 -15.48 -23.82
CA LYS A 55 12.15 -14.67 -24.72
C LYS A 55 13.59 -14.55 -24.20
N LYS A 56 13.80 -14.08 -22.96
CA LYS A 56 15.15 -13.91 -22.38
C LYS A 56 15.90 -15.24 -22.23
N ALA A 57 15.19 -16.31 -21.89
CA ALA A 57 15.76 -17.65 -21.79
C ALA A 57 16.27 -18.15 -23.15
N ARG A 58 15.47 -18.02 -24.22
CA ARG A 58 15.87 -18.41 -25.57
C ARG A 58 17.05 -17.60 -26.10
N GLU A 59 17.10 -16.30 -25.82
CA GLU A 59 18.25 -15.43 -26.14
C GLU A 59 19.55 -15.91 -25.49
N ARG A 60 19.46 -16.61 -24.35
CA ARG A 60 20.59 -17.21 -23.62
C ARG A 60 20.81 -18.69 -23.95
N GLY A 61 20.09 -19.25 -24.92
CA GLY A 61 20.20 -20.66 -25.33
C GLY A 61 19.61 -21.66 -24.32
N ILE A 62 18.67 -21.23 -23.49
CA ILE A 62 18.00 -22.05 -22.46
C ILE A 62 16.70 -22.61 -23.03
N VAL A 63 16.48 -23.91 -22.88
CA VAL A 63 15.21 -24.58 -23.22
C VAL A 63 14.15 -24.21 -22.19
N VAL A 64 12.94 -23.91 -22.64
CA VAL A 64 11.84 -23.50 -21.77
C VAL A 64 10.65 -24.45 -21.98
N ASP A 65 10.23 -25.09 -20.90
CA ASP A 65 8.95 -25.80 -20.83
C ASP A 65 7.94 -24.95 -20.04
N TYR A 66 6.66 -25.10 -20.35
CA TYR A 66 5.59 -24.32 -19.73
C TYR A 66 4.35 -25.17 -19.48
N CYS A 67 3.79 -25.09 -18.26
CA CYS A 67 2.49 -25.64 -17.91
C CYS A 67 1.64 -24.57 -17.22
N SER A 68 0.53 -24.18 -17.83
CA SER A 68 -0.38 -23.16 -17.27
C SER A 68 -1.42 -23.74 -16.31
N ASN A 69 -1.58 -25.07 -16.23
CA ASN A 69 -2.64 -25.69 -15.45
C ASN A 69 -2.13 -26.10 -14.07
N ASN A 70 -2.60 -25.41 -13.01
CA ASN A 70 -2.19 -25.67 -11.64
C ASN A 70 -2.64 -27.04 -11.11
N TRP A 71 -3.61 -27.69 -11.76
CA TRP A 71 -4.16 -29.00 -11.37
C TRP A 71 -3.59 -30.16 -12.19
N ASP A 72 -2.79 -29.90 -13.22
CA ASP A 72 -2.12 -30.95 -13.99
C ASP A 72 -0.88 -31.44 -13.23
N CYS A 73 -1.13 -32.20 -12.15
CA CYS A 73 -0.10 -32.67 -11.24
C CYS A 73 0.93 -33.59 -11.91
N GLU A 74 0.55 -34.32 -12.96
CA GLU A 74 1.43 -35.24 -13.69
C GLU A 74 2.41 -34.45 -14.54
N THR A 75 1.90 -33.60 -15.45
CA THR A 75 2.75 -32.77 -16.31
C THR A 75 3.66 -31.85 -15.50
N ASN A 76 3.14 -31.21 -14.43
CA ASN A 76 3.96 -30.35 -13.57
C ASN A 76 5.08 -31.12 -12.87
N SER A 77 4.79 -32.34 -12.41
CA SER A 77 5.78 -33.20 -11.76
C SER A 77 6.88 -33.61 -12.72
N ASP A 78 6.50 -34.08 -13.90
CA ASP A 78 7.43 -34.61 -14.89
C ASP A 78 8.34 -33.50 -15.43
N LEU A 79 7.78 -32.34 -15.79
CA LEU A 79 8.58 -31.22 -16.29
C LEU A 79 9.50 -30.63 -15.22
N ALA A 80 9.06 -30.58 -13.95
CA ALA A 80 9.89 -30.12 -12.85
C ALA A 80 11.10 -31.04 -12.59
N ASP A 81 10.94 -32.35 -12.77
CA ASP A 81 12.01 -33.35 -12.57
C ASP A 81 13.18 -33.17 -13.56
N TYR A 82 12.89 -32.72 -14.79
CA TYR A 82 13.90 -32.47 -15.83
C TYR A 82 14.49 -31.05 -15.81
N ALA A 83 13.95 -30.14 -14.99
CA ALA A 83 14.32 -28.72 -15.00
C ALA A 83 15.55 -28.45 -14.12
N ASP A 84 16.48 -27.62 -14.62
CA ASP A 84 17.58 -27.10 -13.78
C ASP A 84 17.09 -26.02 -12.79
N LEU A 85 15.97 -25.36 -13.14
CA LEU A 85 15.32 -24.30 -12.39
C LEU A 85 13.83 -24.27 -12.76
N SER A 86 12.96 -24.31 -11.76
CA SER A 86 11.53 -24.11 -11.93
C SER A 86 11.12 -22.72 -11.43
N ILE A 87 10.26 -22.02 -12.16
CA ILE A 87 9.65 -20.75 -11.77
C ILE A 87 8.14 -20.94 -11.69
N VAL A 88 7.59 -20.82 -10.49
CA VAL A 88 6.17 -21.06 -10.20
C VAL A 88 5.46 -19.74 -9.98
N PHE A 89 4.42 -19.48 -10.76
CA PHE A 89 3.58 -18.29 -10.67
C PHE A 89 2.28 -18.61 -9.95
N VAL A 90 2.05 -17.92 -8.83
CA VAL A 90 0.87 -18.09 -7.98
C VAL A 90 0.26 -16.73 -7.66
N ASN A 91 -1.07 -16.70 -7.55
CA ASN A 91 -1.79 -15.44 -7.38
C ASN A 91 -2.75 -15.47 -6.18
N SER A 92 -3.15 -14.29 -5.72
CA SER A 92 -4.29 -14.10 -4.82
C SER A 92 -4.98 -12.78 -5.17
N PHE A 93 -6.28 -12.82 -5.43
CA PHE A 93 -7.03 -11.71 -6.02
C PHE A 93 -7.99 -11.08 -5.02
N SER A 94 -8.32 -9.81 -5.21
CA SER A 94 -9.41 -9.10 -4.53
C SER A 94 -9.88 -7.91 -5.36
N GLY A 95 -10.94 -7.25 -4.94
CA GLY A 95 -11.43 -6.04 -5.59
C GLY A 95 -12.68 -5.47 -4.92
N GLU A 96 -13.50 -4.75 -5.68
CA GLU A 96 -14.68 -4.07 -5.15
C GLU A 96 -15.85 -5.02 -4.83
N GLY A 97 -16.64 -4.67 -3.80
CA GLY A 97 -17.67 -5.51 -3.19
C GLY A 97 -18.91 -5.83 -4.03
N TYR A 98 -19.14 -5.12 -5.14
CA TYR A 98 -20.25 -5.44 -6.06
C TYR A 98 -19.95 -6.65 -6.97
N VAL A 99 -18.73 -7.17 -6.93
CA VAL A 99 -18.29 -8.34 -7.71
C VAL A 99 -18.16 -9.54 -6.81
N TYR A 100 -18.84 -10.63 -7.20
CA TYR A 100 -18.67 -11.95 -6.62
C TYR A 100 -17.80 -12.83 -7.52
N LYS A 101 -16.72 -13.39 -6.98
CA LYS A 101 -15.82 -14.32 -7.71
C LYS A 101 -15.28 -15.40 -6.78
N GLU A 102 -15.53 -16.66 -7.14
CA GLU A 102 -15.04 -17.85 -6.39
C GLU A 102 -15.26 -17.75 -4.88
N SER A 103 -16.48 -17.40 -4.46
CA SER A 103 -16.87 -17.18 -3.04
C SER A 103 -16.42 -15.85 -2.41
N ASN A 104 -15.70 -14.99 -3.11
CA ASN A 104 -15.25 -13.70 -2.59
C ASN A 104 -16.17 -12.57 -3.06
N PHE A 105 -16.70 -11.76 -2.13
CA PHE A 105 -17.51 -10.56 -2.41
C PHE A 105 -16.64 -9.31 -2.22
N GLY A 106 -15.80 -9.00 -3.21
CA GLY A 106 -14.75 -7.97 -3.07
C GLY A 106 -13.62 -8.39 -2.14
N ASP A 107 -13.93 -8.53 -0.85
CA ASP A 107 -13.02 -8.98 0.19
C ASP A 107 -12.65 -10.46 0.04
N ARG A 108 -11.40 -10.79 0.39
CA ARG A 108 -10.92 -12.17 0.37
C ARG A 108 -11.41 -12.92 1.60
N GLN A 109 -11.99 -14.10 1.40
CA GLN A 109 -12.40 -14.97 2.50
C GLN A 109 -11.21 -15.52 3.32
N ASN A 110 -10.03 -15.59 2.70
CA ASN A 110 -8.83 -16.11 3.34
C ASN A 110 -7.56 -15.45 2.77
N LEU A 111 -6.41 -15.83 3.32
CA LEU A 111 -5.10 -15.35 2.89
C LEU A 111 -4.33 -16.41 2.09
N SER A 112 -4.96 -17.52 1.66
CA SER A 112 -4.25 -18.52 0.88
C SER A 112 -4.02 -18.04 -0.55
N LEU A 113 -3.10 -18.73 -1.23
CA LEU A 113 -3.00 -18.63 -2.68
C LEU A 113 -4.28 -19.19 -3.31
N TRP A 114 -4.71 -18.58 -4.41
CA TRP A 114 -5.84 -19.07 -5.19
C TRP A 114 -5.39 -20.23 -6.09
N HIS A 115 -6.37 -20.94 -6.66
CA HIS A 115 -6.14 -21.87 -7.77
C HIS A 115 -5.10 -22.96 -7.48
N ASN A 116 -5.16 -23.62 -6.31
CA ASN A 116 -4.24 -24.71 -5.93
C ASN A 116 -2.75 -24.26 -5.84
N GLY A 117 -2.50 -22.98 -5.58
CA GLY A 117 -1.15 -22.41 -5.63
C GLY A 117 -0.18 -22.99 -4.60
N ASP A 118 -0.63 -23.23 -3.36
CA ASP A 118 0.24 -23.80 -2.31
C ASP A 118 0.67 -25.22 -2.68
N GLU A 119 -0.28 -26.05 -3.11
CA GLU A 119 -0.06 -27.45 -3.49
C GLU A 119 0.79 -27.56 -4.76
N LEU A 120 0.64 -26.65 -5.71
CA LEU A 120 1.48 -26.55 -6.90
C LEU A 120 2.95 -26.30 -6.52
N ILE A 121 3.20 -25.37 -5.60
CA ILE A 121 4.57 -25.07 -5.13
C ILE A 121 5.17 -26.29 -4.45
N GLU A 122 4.47 -26.91 -3.51
CA GLU A 122 4.97 -28.09 -2.80
C GLU A 122 5.28 -29.24 -3.77
N LYS A 123 4.40 -29.46 -4.76
CA LYS A 123 4.59 -30.49 -5.78
C LYS A 123 5.84 -30.24 -6.62
N ILE A 124 6.04 -29.02 -7.11
CA ILE A 124 7.21 -28.67 -7.93
C ILE A 124 8.49 -28.71 -7.09
N ALA A 125 8.46 -28.14 -5.88
CA ALA A 125 9.61 -28.17 -4.97
C ALA A 125 10.00 -29.59 -4.53
N SER A 126 9.08 -30.56 -4.57
CA SER A 126 9.40 -31.98 -4.34
C SER A 126 10.19 -32.64 -5.48
N LYS A 127 10.25 -32.01 -6.66
CA LYS A 127 10.88 -32.55 -7.88
C LYS A 127 12.07 -31.71 -8.35
N CYS A 128 11.98 -30.39 -8.26
CA CYS A 128 13.03 -29.48 -8.67
C CYS A 128 13.75 -28.88 -7.46
N LEU A 129 15.04 -29.15 -7.33
CA LEU A 129 15.90 -28.66 -6.23
C LEU A 129 16.09 -27.13 -6.21
N LYS A 130 15.70 -26.45 -7.29
CA LYS A 130 15.76 -24.99 -7.41
C LYS A 130 14.43 -24.48 -7.92
N THR A 131 13.58 -24.10 -6.98
CA THR A 131 12.25 -23.55 -7.24
C THR A 131 12.24 -22.07 -6.85
N VAL A 132 11.90 -21.21 -7.80
CA VAL A 132 11.64 -19.79 -7.59
C VAL A 132 10.14 -19.57 -7.60
N VAL A 133 9.59 -18.93 -6.58
CA VAL A 133 8.16 -18.62 -6.52
C VAL A 133 7.94 -17.14 -6.81
N VAL A 134 7.05 -16.84 -7.75
CA VAL A 134 6.58 -15.48 -8.02
C VAL A 134 5.13 -15.39 -7.53
N VAL A 135 4.93 -14.61 -6.47
CA VAL A 135 3.61 -14.37 -5.86
C VAL A 135 3.08 -13.04 -6.37
N SER A 136 1.99 -13.05 -7.14
CA SER A 136 1.27 -11.85 -7.54
C SER A 136 -0.01 -11.69 -6.73
N SER A 137 -0.09 -10.69 -5.86
CA SER A 137 -1.23 -10.58 -4.94
C SER A 137 -1.60 -9.14 -4.62
N THR A 138 -2.90 -8.91 -4.40
CA THR A 138 -3.45 -7.62 -3.96
C THR A 138 -3.10 -7.26 -2.51
N GLY A 139 -2.61 -8.24 -1.73
CA GLY A 139 -2.18 -8.03 -0.35
C GLY A 139 -1.35 -9.21 0.17
N PRO A 140 -1.13 -9.32 1.49
CA PRO A 140 -0.36 -10.43 2.05
C PRO A 140 -1.04 -11.77 1.77
N VAL A 141 -0.23 -12.82 1.66
CA VAL A 141 -0.67 -14.23 1.56
C VAL A 141 0.01 -15.06 2.64
N ASN A 142 -0.61 -16.14 3.05
CA ASN A 142 -0.01 -17.14 3.91
C ASN A 142 1.02 -17.94 3.10
N MET A 143 2.27 -17.97 3.56
CA MET A 143 3.36 -18.68 2.88
C MET A 143 3.87 -19.89 3.69
N GLU A 144 3.33 -20.15 4.88
CA GLU A 144 3.94 -21.07 5.84
C GLU A 144 4.04 -22.52 5.34
N LYS A 145 3.17 -22.95 4.41
CA LYS A 145 3.21 -24.31 3.86
C LYS A 145 4.52 -24.61 3.13
N TRP A 146 5.11 -23.62 2.45
CA TRP A 146 6.19 -23.85 1.48
C TRP A 146 7.40 -22.94 1.65
N ILE A 147 7.31 -21.82 2.36
CA ILE A 147 8.38 -20.79 2.42
C ILE A 147 9.68 -21.29 3.08
N GLU A 148 9.61 -22.30 3.94
CA GLU A 148 10.78 -22.91 4.60
C GLU A 148 11.28 -24.19 3.89
N ASN A 149 10.68 -24.55 2.74
CA ASN A 149 11.16 -25.68 1.94
C ASN A 149 12.55 -25.35 1.35
N GLU A 150 13.53 -26.22 1.56
CA GLU A 150 14.92 -26.00 1.12
C GLU A 150 15.10 -25.85 -0.39
N ASN A 151 14.17 -26.42 -1.18
CA ASN A 151 14.18 -26.32 -2.63
C ASN A 151 13.53 -25.02 -3.13
N VAL A 152 12.82 -24.27 -2.27
CA VAL A 152 12.35 -22.91 -2.57
C VAL A 152 13.48 -21.93 -2.31
N VAL A 153 14.24 -21.62 -3.37
CA VAL A 153 15.50 -20.87 -3.28
C VAL A 153 15.32 -19.35 -3.38
N ALA A 154 14.17 -18.89 -3.90
CA ALA A 154 13.84 -17.47 -3.94
C ALA A 154 12.32 -17.26 -4.03
N VAL A 155 11.88 -16.11 -3.50
CA VAL A 155 10.50 -15.63 -3.63
C VAL A 155 10.53 -14.19 -4.10
N LEU A 156 9.78 -13.91 -5.16
CA LEU A 156 9.51 -12.56 -5.63
C LEU A 156 8.03 -12.26 -5.38
N PHE A 157 7.76 -11.25 -4.55
CA PHE A 157 6.40 -10.74 -4.35
C PHE A 157 6.14 -9.56 -5.28
N THR A 158 5.04 -9.58 -6.01
CA THR A 158 4.60 -8.49 -6.88
C THR A 158 3.17 -8.07 -6.54
N ALA A 159 2.93 -6.77 -6.52
CA ALA A 159 1.58 -6.23 -6.67
C ALA A 159 1.08 -6.46 -8.10
N PRO A 160 -0.19 -6.18 -8.43
CA PRO A 160 -0.62 -6.09 -9.82
C PRO A 160 0.19 -5.02 -10.56
N LEU A 161 0.91 -5.38 -11.62
CA LEU A 161 1.91 -4.51 -12.28
C LEU A 161 1.44 -3.91 -13.62
N GLY A 162 0.14 -4.01 -13.93
CA GLY A 162 -0.42 -3.53 -15.20
C GLY A 162 0.13 -4.26 -16.44
N GLN A 163 0.07 -3.59 -17.59
CA GLN A 163 0.34 -4.17 -18.91
C GLN A 163 1.77 -4.71 -19.15
N PHE A 164 2.77 -4.24 -18.40
CA PHE A 164 4.17 -4.66 -18.54
C PHE A 164 4.62 -5.68 -17.49
N VAL A 165 3.67 -6.28 -16.77
CA VAL A 165 3.91 -7.25 -15.69
C VAL A 165 4.99 -8.30 -16.00
N GLY A 166 4.92 -8.94 -17.17
CA GLY A 166 5.88 -9.98 -17.54
C GLY A 166 7.28 -9.45 -17.78
N GLN A 167 7.41 -8.30 -18.45
CA GLN A 167 8.70 -7.66 -18.70
C GLN A 167 9.36 -7.24 -17.38
N ALA A 168 8.61 -6.60 -16.48
CA ALA A 168 9.11 -6.16 -15.19
C ALA A 168 9.63 -7.33 -14.33
N ILE A 169 8.88 -8.43 -14.29
CA ILE A 169 9.28 -9.65 -13.57
C ILE A 169 10.52 -10.29 -14.22
N ALA A 170 10.55 -10.41 -15.55
CA ALA A 170 11.67 -10.99 -16.26
C ALA A 170 12.96 -10.18 -16.09
N ASP A 171 12.90 -8.84 -16.10
CA ASP A 171 14.08 -8.00 -15.90
C ASP A 171 14.70 -8.19 -14.51
N VAL A 172 13.88 -8.41 -13.48
CA VAL A 172 14.37 -8.76 -12.14
C VAL A 172 14.99 -10.15 -12.14
N LEU A 173 14.24 -11.18 -12.57
CA LEU A 173 14.69 -12.58 -12.53
C LEU A 173 15.99 -12.84 -13.30
N PHE A 174 16.22 -12.13 -14.40
CA PHE A 174 17.42 -12.27 -15.23
C PHE A 174 18.57 -11.35 -14.84
N GLY A 175 18.38 -10.52 -13.80
CA GLY A 175 19.38 -9.63 -13.24
C GLY A 175 19.60 -8.32 -14.00
N ASP A 176 18.74 -7.99 -14.97
CA ASP A 176 18.81 -6.75 -15.72
C ASP A 176 18.44 -5.54 -14.83
N ILE A 177 17.55 -5.78 -13.84
CA ILE A 177 17.24 -4.86 -12.75
C ILE A 177 17.51 -5.54 -11.42
N ASN A 178 18.33 -4.91 -10.58
CA ASN A 178 18.51 -5.33 -9.20
C ASN A 178 17.29 -4.89 -8.35
N PRO A 179 16.56 -5.82 -7.70
CA PRO A 179 15.38 -5.49 -6.93
C PRO A 179 15.74 -4.59 -5.74
N SER A 180 14.89 -3.58 -5.55
CA SER A 180 15.00 -2.60 -4.46
C SER A 180 13.62 -2.16 -3.96
N GLY A 181 12.58 -2.90 -4.34
CA GLY A 181 11.23 -2.76 -3.80
C GLY A 181 11.20 -3.28 -2.36
N LYS A 182 10.33 -2.69 -1.54
CA LYS A 182 10.12 -3.06 -0.14
C LYS A 182 8.64 -3.39 0.06
N LEU A 183 8.32 -4.36 0.90
CA LEU A 183 6.95 -4.72 1.22
C LEU A 183 6.24 -3.55 1.91
N PRO A 184 5.11 -3.04 1.36
CA PRO A 184 4.36 -1.94 1.97
C PRO A 184 3.37 -2.43 3.05
N PHE A 185 3.47 -3.70 3.45
CA PHE A 185 2.67 -4.34 4.50
C PHE A 185 3.47 -5.47 5.14
N THR A 186 3.00 -5.96 6.27
CA THR A 186 3.57 -7.10 6.98
C THR A 186 3.01 -8.41 6.45
N ILE A 187 3.86 -9.42 6.25
CA ILE A 187 3.44 -10.80 5.99
C ILE A 187 3.55 -11.58 7.30
N ALA A 188 2.42 -12.06 7.79
CA ALA A 188 2.32 -12.83 9.03
C ALA A 188 2.67 -14.30 8.85
N ARG A 189 3.11 -14.93 9.95
CA ARG A 189 3.20 -16.39 10.07
C ARG A 189 1.85 -17.08 10.30
N LYS A 190 0.85 -16.38 10.85
CA LYS A 190 -0.46 -16.95 11.16
C LYS A 190 -1.54 -15.91 10.88
N LYS A 191 -2.73 -16.34 10.43
CA LYS A 191 -3.88 -15.44 10.22
C LYS A 191 -4.18 -14.64 11.49
N GLN A 192 -4.10 -15.29 12.65
CA GLN A 192 -4.39 -14.73 13.97
C GLN A 192 -3.35 -13.70 14.46
N HIS A 193 -2.23 -13.52 13.75
CA HIS A 193 -1.27 -12.46 14.06
C HIS A 193 -1.70 -11.10 13.49
N TYR A 194 -2.61 -11.07 12.52
CA TYR A 194 -3.25 -9.84 12.09
C TYR A 194 -4.35 -9.45 13.08
N VAL A 195 -4.78 -8.20 12.97
CA VAL A 195 -6.03 -7.74 13.55
C VAL A 195 -7.17 -8.66 13.08
N GLN A 196 -7.98 -9.12 14.03
CA GLN A 196 -9.12 -9.96 13.73
C GLN A 196 -10.14 -9.20 12.89
N ILE A 197 -10.57 -9.81 11.80
CA ILE A 197 -11.70 -9.35 10.99
C ILE A 197 -12.95 -10.03 11.55
N ILE A 198 -13.99 -9.25 11.84
CA ILE A 198 -15.30 -9.74 12.28
C ILE A 198 -16.19 -9.77 11.03
N ASP A 199 -16.57 -10.97 10.62
CA ASP A 199 -17.37 -11.26 9.42
C ASP A 199 -18.68 -12.01 9.73
N ASP A 200 -18.96 -12.24 11.02
CA ASP A 200 -20.21 -12.80 11.54
C ASP A 200 -20.83 -11.82 12.54
N LEU A 201 -22.07 -11.42 12.26
CA LEU A 201 -22.83 -10.42 13.04
C LEU A 201 -23.80 -11.05 14.04
N GLY A 202 -23.87 -12.39 14.13
CA GLY A 202 -24.66 -13.09 15.16
C GLY A 202 -26.16 -12.76 15.18
N GLY A 203 -26.71 -12.17 14.11
CA GLY A 203 -28.12 -11.74 14.01
C GLY A 203 -28.36 -10.23 14.17
N GLU A 204 -27.32 -9.41 14.37
CA GLU A 204 -27.46 -7.95 14.32
C GLU A 204 -27.78 -7.46 12.90
N ILE A 205 -28.72 -6.51 12.81
CA ILE A 205 -29.20 -5.95 11.53
C ILE A 205 -28.42 -4.72 11.08
N SER A 206 -27.60 -4.13 11.95
CA SER A 206 -26.82 -2.92 11.69
C SER A 206 -25.35 -3.17 12.05
N PRO A 207 -24.54 -3.67 11.09
CA PRO A 207 -23.13 -3.99 11.35
C PRO A 207 -22.40 -2.82 12.00
N GLN A 208 -21.64 -3.09 13.06
CA GLN A 208 -20.74 -2.11 13.69
C GLN A 208 -19.29 -2.52 13.45
N ASP A 209 -18.46 -1.61 12.94
CA ASP A 209 -17.01 -1.80 12.85
C ASP A 209 -16.34 -0.88 13.88
N ASN A 210 -16.16 -1.41 15.09
CA ASN A 210 -15.49 -0.69 16.18
C ASN A 210 -13.97 -0.85 16.05
N PHE A 211 -13.25 0.28 16.04
CA PHE A 211 -11.80 0.30 15.86
C PHE A 211 -11.08 0.17 17.22
N ASP A 212 -11.42 -0.84 18.03
CA ASP A 212 -10.87 -1.07 19.38
C ASP A 212 -9.34 -1.30 19.39
N ARG A 213 -8.81 -1.66 18.22
CA ARG A 213 -7.37 -1.75 17.94
C ARG A 213 -6.66 -0.39 17.93
N ASP A 214 -7.40 0.72 17.97
CA ASP A 214 -6.86 2.09 17.88
C ASP A 214 -5.97 2.24 16.63
N ILE A 215 -4.90 3.02 16.68
CA ILE A 215 -3.93 3.22 15.59
C ILE A 215 -3.06 1.98 15.28
N TYR A 216 -3.25 0.87 15.99
CA TYR A 216 -2.43 -0.33 15.89
C TYR A 216 -2.92 -1.23 14.75
N LEU A 217 -2.46 -0.89 13.54
CA LEU A 217 -2.63 -1.65 12.31
C LEU A 217 -1.28 -2.09 11.75
N ASP A 218 -1.28 -3.17 10.97
CA ASP A 218 -0.09 -3.74 10.30
C ASP A 218 1.14 -3.81 11.25
N TYR A 219 2.31 -3.32 10.84
CA TYR A 219 3.54 -3.43 11.64
C TYR A 219 3.44 -2.78 13.03
N ARG A 220 2.57 -1.76 13.21
CA ARG A 220 2.35 -1.14 14.53
C ARG A 220 1.65 -2.11 15.47
N PHE A 221 0.72 -2.91 14.95
CA PHE A 221 0.07 -3.98 15.71
C PHE A 221 1.08 -5.07 16.11
N PHE A 222 1.96 -5.47 15.18
CA PHE A 222 3.00 -6.45 15.43
C PHE A 222 4.02 -5.96 16.45
N ASP A 223 4.43 -4.69 16.36
CA ASP A 223 5.34 -4.06 17.32
C ASP A 223 4.71 -3.98 18.72
N LYS A 224 3.47 -3.49 18.83
CA LYS A 224 2.75 -3.38 20.11
C LYS A 224 2.62 -4.72 20.83
N HIS A 225 2.34 -5.79 20.09
CA HIS A 225 2.10 -7.12 20.67
C HIS A 225 3.34 -8.03 20.64
N ASN A 226 4.52 -7.49 20.29
CA ASN A 226 5.77 -8.24 20.18
C ASN A 226 5.66 -9.50 19.30
N ILE A 227 4.88 -9.41 18.22
CA ILE A 227 4.66 -10.51 17.27
C ILE A 227 5.78 -10.51 16.25
N LYS A 228 6.37 -11.69 16.00
CA LYS A 228 7.38 -11.89 14.95
C LYS A 228 6.70 -12.14 13.59
N PRO A 229 6.86 -11.24 12.60
CA PRO A 229 6.34 -11.48 11.26
C PRO A 229 7.13 -12.56 10.52
N ARG A 230 6.59 -13.05 9.41
CA ARG A 230 7.33 -13.84 8.41
C ARG A 230 8.24 -12.90 7.61
N PHE A 231 7.67 -11.81 7.10
CA PHE A 231 8.39 -10.69 6.51
C PHE A 231 7.79 -9.39 7.04
N GLU A 232 8.61 -8.54 7.63
CA GLU A 232 8.17 -7.28 8.23
C GLU A 232 7.85 -6.20 7.19
N PHE A 233 7.06 -5.20 7.59
CA PHE A 233 6.90 -3.97 6.81
C PHE A 233 8.25 -3.36 6.45
N GLY A 234 8.40 -2.94 5.20
CA GLY A 234 9.63 -2.37 4.68
C GLY A 234 10.71 -3.42 4.36
N PHE A 235 10.45 -4.72 4.52
CA PHE A 235 11.40 -5.78 4.15
C PHE A 235 11.55 -5.90 2.63
N GLY A 236 12.75 -6.24 2.18
CA GLY A 236 13.04 -6.50 0.77
C GLY A 236 14.54 -6.66 0.55
N LEU A 237 14.92 -7.71 -0.18
CA LEU A 237 16.30 -8.04 -0.49
C LEU A 237 16.78 -7.32 -1.76
N SER A 238 18.09 -7.39 -1.98
CA SER A 238 18.78 -6.91 -3.18
C SER A 238 19.80 -7.97 -3.60
N TYR A 239 20.19 -7.97 -4.88
CA TYR A 239 21.30 -8.79 -5.36
C TYR A 239 22.68 -8.27 -4.89
N THR A 240 22.72 -7.08 -4.27
CA THR A 240 23.93 -6.51 -3.65
C THR A 240 23.70 -6.23 -2.17
N ASN A 241 24.77 -5.93 -1.44
CA ASN A 241 24.72 -5.59 -0.02
C ASN A 241 25.02 -4.11 0.19
N PHE A 242 24.34 -3.52 1.17
CA PHE A 242 24.53 -2.12 1.55
C PHE A 242 24.89 -2.01 3.02
N ARG A 243 25.71 -1.01 3.33
CA ARG A 243 26.02 -0.59 4.68
C ARG A 243 25.49 0.81 4.92
N VAL A 244 24.92 1.02 6.10
CA VAL A 244 24.45 2.31 6.60
C VAL A 244 25.35 2.73 7.76
N CYS A 245 25.83 3.96 7.76
CA CYS A 245 26.65 4.50 8.85
C CYS A 245 26.50 6.03 8.97
N ASN A 246 27.24 6.62 9.92
CA ASN A 246 27.38 8.07 10.06
C ASN A 246 26.05 8.82 10.24
N LEU A 247 25.21 8.36 11.19
CA LEU A 247 24.00 9.07 11.57
C LEU A 247 24.37 10.46 12.12
N LYS A 248 23.70 11.49 11.63
CA LYS A 248 23.75 12.84 12.18
C LYS A 248 22.34 13.41 12.27
N ILE A 249 22.01 13.97 13.42
CA ILE A 249 20.77 14.70 13.67
C ILE A 249 21.17 16.15 13.94
N THR A 250 20.56 17.10 13.22
CA THR A 250 20.83 18.53 13.36
C THR A 250 19.52 19.25 13.65
N GLU A 251 19.46 19.99 14.75
CA GLU A 251 18.33 20.89 15.01
C GLU A 251 18.38 22.07 14.03
N ILE A 252 17.26 22.32 13.37
CA ILE A 252 17.04 23.42 12.42
C ILE A 252 16.24 24.52 13.09
N ASN A 253 15.13 24.15 13.72
CA ASN A 253 14.27 25.04 14.51
C ASN A 253 13.95 24.36 15.85
N PRO A 254 13.92 25.12 16.96
CA PRO A 254 13.60 24.54 18.26
C PRO A 254 12.16 24.03 18.28
N PRO A 255 11.90 22.84 18.84
CA PRO A 255 10.54 22.32 18.97
C PRO A 255 9.71 23.14 19.98
N SER A 256 8.44 23.36 19.68
CA SER A 256 7.43 23.87 20.61
C SER A 256 6.41 22.79 20.96
N GLU A 257 6.02 22.70 22.23
CA GLU A 257 4.97 21.76 22.68
C GLU A 257 3.63 22.05 21.98
N TYR A 258 3.24 23.32 21.92
CA TYR A 258 2.01 23.79 21.28
C TYR A 258 2.28 24.51 19.97
N LEU A 259 1.31 24.45 19.07
CA LEU A 259 1.33 25.19 17.81
C LEU A 259 1.02 26.68 18.05
N PRO A 260 1.65 27.59 17.28
CA PRO A 260 1.22 28.98 17.24
C PRO A 260 -0.18 29.10 16.64
N TYR A 261 -0.90 30.17 17.00
CA TYR A 261 -2.18 30.46 16.38
C TYR A 261 -1.99 30.74 14.88
N PRO A 262 -2.70 30.04 13.98
CA PRO A 262 -2.51 30.21 12.55
C PRO A 262 -3.09 31.55 12.08
N GLN A 263 -2.47 32.14 11.06
CA GLN A 263 -3.06 33.29 10.37
C GLN A 263 -4.32 32.87 9.60
N GLU A 264 -5.21 33.83 9.35
CA GLU A 264 -6.37 33.60 8.49
C GLU A 264 -5.90 33.20 7.08
N TYR A 265 -6.28 31.99 6.67
CA TYR A 265 -5.88 31.41 5.40
C TYR A 265 -6.82 31.78 4.24
N LEU A 266 -8.10 32.00 4.53
CA LEU A 266 -9.10 32.44 3.54
C LEU A 266 -9.88 33.65 4.07
N PRO A 267 -10.22 34.62 3.21
CA PRO A 267 -11.10 35.70 3.58
C PRO A 267 -12.51 35.16 3.88
N ILE A 268 -13.20 35.78 4.82
CA ILE A 268 -14.61 35.49 5.09
C ILE A 268 -15.41 35.81 3.82
N VAL A 269 -15.93 34.78 3.15
CA VAL A 269 -16.88 34.96 2.05
C VAL A 269 -18.23 35.23 2.69
N LYS A 270 -18.74 36.45 2.50
CA LYS A 270 -20.14 36.76 2.80
C LYS A 270 -20.96 36.44 1.56
N THR A 271 -22.07 35.72 1.74
CA THR A 271 -23.11 35.63 0.73
C THR A 271 -23.50 37.04 0.31
N VAL A 272 -23.54 37.29 -1.01
CA VAL A 272 -24.13 38.51 -1.54
C VAL A 272 -25.63 38.32 -1.36
N GLU A 273 -26.22 38.95 -0.33
CA GLU A 273 -27.66 38.85 -0.03
C GLU A 273 -28.55 39.32 -1.19
N ASP A 274 -28.00 40.11 -2.12
CA ASP A 274 -28.73 40.71 -3.24
C ASP A 274 -28.91 39.78 -4.47
N ASP A 275 -28.44 38.53 -4.44
CA ASP A 275 -28.44 37.62 -5.61
C ASP A 275 -29.37 36.40 -5.43
N VAL A 276 -30.52 36.61 -4.77
CA VAL A 276 -31.58 35.60 -4.75
C VAL A 276 -32.31 35.63 -6.10
N CYS A 277 -31.98 34.69 -6.99
CA CYS A 277 -32.64 34.58 -8.29
C CYS A 277 -34.14 34.27 -8.12
N ASP A 278 -34.97 34.85 -8.99
CA ASP A 278 -36.39 34.52 -9.05
C ASP A 278 -36.55 33.04 -9.50
N PRO A 279 -37.44 32.25 -8.87
CA PRO A 279 -37.76 30.90 -9.33
C PRO A 279 -38.04 30.79 -10.83
N GLU A 280 -38.63 31.81 -11.45
CA GLU A 280 -38.94 31.84 -12.88
C GLU A 280 -37.68 31.71 -13.74
N ASP A 281 -36.58 32.39 -13.35
CA ASP A 281 -35.30 32.37 -14.07
C ASP A 281 -34.61 30.99 -14.02
N ALA A 282 -35.02 30.13 -13.09
CA ALA A 282 -34.47 28.80 -12.89
C ALA A 282 -35.35 27.68 -13.47
N LEU A 283 -36.46 27.99 -14.16
CA LEU A 283 -37.33 26.98 -14.76
C LEU A 283 -36.64 26.19 -15.87
N PHE A 284 -37.07 24.95 -16.05
CA PHE A 284 -36.58 24.12 -17.13
C PHE A 284 -37.00 24.73 -18.48
N PRO A 285 -36.05 25.03 -19.39
CA PRO A 285 -36.33 25.73 -20.64
C PRO A 285 -36.90 24.76 -21.69
N HIS A 286 -38.16 24.36 -21.48
CA HIS A 286 -38.88 23.44 -22.36
C HIS A 286 -39.03 23.94 -23.80
N GLU A 287 -38.85 25.24 -24.05
CA GLU A 287 -38.85 25.81 -25.39
C GLU A 287 -37.56 25.52 -26.17
N ASP A 288 -36.44 25.30 -25.47
CA ASP A 288 -35.12 25.10 -26.08
C ASP A 288 -34.77 23.61 -26.28
N PHE A 289 -35.15 22.75 -25.33
CA PHE A 289 -34.91 21.31 -25.43
C PHE A 289 -35.84 20.47 -24.53
N ASP A 290 -35.96 19.18 -24.87
CA ASP A 290 -36.67 18.20 -24.06
C ASP A 290 -35.77 17.59 -22.98
N PRO A 291 -36.30 17.29 -21.77
CA PRO A 291 -35.52 16.60 -20.74
C PRO A 291 -35.17 15.19 -21.16
N ALA A 292 -33.88 14.84 -21.04
CA ALA A 292 -33.42 13.47 -21.28
C ALA A 292 -33.74 12.57 -20.06
N PRO A 293 -34.39 11.40 -20.26
CA PRO A 293 -34.67 10.47 -19.16
C PRO A 293 -33.40 10.04 -18.44
N GLY A 294 -33.38 10.18 -17.11
CA GLY A 294 -32.25 9.83 -16.25
C GLY A 294 -31.17 10.91 -16.12
N PHE A 295 -31.31 12.06 -16.79
CA PHE A 295 -30.43 13.21 -16.60
C PHE A 295 -30.91 14.06 -15.41
N ILE A 296 -29.98 14.49 -14.57
CA ILE A 296 -30.25 15.39 -13.45
C ILE A 296 -29.96 16.82 -13.89
N TYR A 297 -30.99 17.65 -13.94
CA TYR A 297 -30.90 19.05 -14.34
C TYR A 297 -30.91 19.98 -13.13
N PRO A 298 -30.25 21.16 -13.22
CA PRO A 298 -30.30 22.16 -12.16
C PRO A 298 -31.60 22.98 -12.17
N TYR A 299 -32.45 22.81 -13.18
CA TYR A 299 -33.66 23.59 -13.36
C TYR A 299 -34.82 23.12 -12.48
N LEU A 300 -35.67 24.07 -12.12
CA LEU A 300 -36.92 23.83 -11.43
C LEU A 300 -37.98 23.31 -12.40
N TYR A 301 -38.86 22.46 -11.88
CA TYR A 301 -40.01 21.99 -12.64
C TYR A 301 -41.13 23.04 -12.71
N ASN A 302 -41.26 23.88 -11.68
CA ASN A 302 -42.16 25.03 -11.64
C ASN A 302 -41.70 26.04 -10.57
N GLU A 303 -42.32 27.22 -10.56
CA GLU A 303 -42.03 28.33 -9.63
C GLU A 303 -42.46 28.06 -8.18
N ASN A 304 -43.20 26.97 -7.91
CA ASN A 304 -43.66 26.63 -6.57
C ASN A 304 -42.52 26.02 -5.75
N ILE A 305 -41.51 26.85 -5.46
CA ILE A 305 -40.48 26.56 -4.50
C ILE A 305 -41.10 26.64 -3.12
N ARG A 306 -41.67 25.52 -2.68
CA ARG A 306 -41.81 25.32 -1.24
C ARG A 306 -40.41 25.10 -0.70
N SER A 307 -39.79 26.19 -0.21
CA SER A 307 -39.18 26.08 1.10
C SER A 307 -40.22 25.39 1.99
N VAL A 308 -39.80 24.46 2.83
CA VAL A 308 -40.58 23.98 3.99
C VAL A 308 -41.50 25.13 4.50
N ASN A 309 -42.78 24.86 4.81
CA ASN A 309 -43.82 25.88 5.08
C ASN A 309 -43.25 27.13 5.77
N ASP A 310 -43.77 28.34 5.53
CA ASP A 310 -43.22 29.57 6.16
C ASP A 310 -43.15 29.51 7.71
N ASP A 311 -43.88 28.58 8.35
CA ASP A 311 -43.83 28.26 9.78
C ASP A 311 -42.90 27.07 10.15
N ASP A 312 -42.52 26.23 9.19
CA ASP A 312 -41.56 25.15 9.32
C ASP A 312 -40.16 25.69 8.96
N CYS A 313 -39.47 26.27 9.94
CA CYS A 313 -38.02 26.50 9.81
C CYS A 313 -37.36 25.20 9.32
N TYR A 314 -36.48 25.24 8.32
CA TYR A 314 -35.63 24.10 8.00
C TYR A 314 -34.94 23.67 9.30
N GLU A 315 -35.35 22.53 9.86
CA GLU A 315 -34.77 22.01 11.08
C GLU A 315 -33.36 21.56 10.74
N PHE A 316 -32.41 22.46 10.95
CA PHE A 316 -31.01 22.08 10.92
C PHE A 316 -30.80 20.92 11.89
N PRO A 317 -29.86 20.00 11.59
CA PRO A 317 -29.51 18.94 12.51
C PRO A 317 -29.31 19.49 13.93
N ARG A 318 -29.76 18.72 14.92
CA ARG A 318 -29.52 19.04 16.33
C ARG A 318 -28.04 19.39 16.50
N ASP A 319 -27.77 20.57 17.09
CA ASP A 319 -26.43 21.14 17.34
C ASP A 319 -25.76 21.88 16.16
N TYR A 320 -26.45 22.09 15.03
CA TYR A 320 -25.96 22.98 13.97
C TYR A 320 -26.04 24.45 14.41
N ASN A 321 -24.90 25.14 14.39
CA ASN A 321 -24.82 26.57 14.62
C ASN A 321 -24.66 27.31 13.28
N PRO A 322 -25.62 28.16 12.86
CA PRO A 322 -25.48 28.96 11.65
C PRO A 322 -24.38 30.01 11.75
N ASP A 323 -24.02 30.44 12.97
CA ASP A 323 -22.92 31.37 13.23
C ASP A 323 -21.59 30.61 13.28
N GLN A 324 -20.98 30.40 12.11
CA GLN A 324 -19.67 29.77 12.01
C GLN A 324 -18.57 30.70 12.57
N PRO A 325 -17.63 30.18 13.38
CA PRO A 325 -16.55 30.99 13.92
C PRO A 325 -15.69 31.58 12.79
N CYS A 326 -15.41 32.88 12.87
CA CYS A 326 -14.63 33.60 11.87
C CYS A 326 -13.12 33.32 11.94
N SER A 327 -12.67 32.65 13.00
CA SER A 327 -11.26 32.43 13.30
C SER A 327 -10.89 30.96 13.10
N PRO A 328 -9.75 30.63 12.45
CA PRO A 328 -9.37 29.26 12.19
C PRO A 328 -9.15 28.46 13.49
N PRO A 329 -9.44 27.14 13.50
CA PRO A 329 -9.05 26.29 14.62
C PRO A 329 -7.52 26.19 14.70
N LEU A 330 -6.96 25.94 15.90
CA LEU A 330 -5.50 25.80 16.12
C LEU A 330 -4.85 24.71 15.26
N SER A 331 -5.59 23.65 14.94
CA SER A 331 -5.14 22.56 14.08
C SER A 331 -5.32 22.85 12.58
N GLY A 332 -6.02 23.93 12.21
CA GLY A 332 -6.31 24.36 10.85
C GLY A 332 -5.60 25.66 10.46
N GLY A 333 -6.21 26.45 9.59
CA GLY A 333 -5.61 27.71 9.11
C GLY A 333 -4.57 27.55 7.99
N GLY A 334 -4.65 26.45 7.23
CA GLY A 334 -3.83 26.18 6.06
C GLY A 334 -4.25 24.90 5.35
N LEU A 335 -3.75 24.66 4.13
CA LEU A 335 -3.98 23.40 3.42
C LEU A 335 -3.32 22.24 4.17
N GLY A 336 -4.13 21.28 4.62
CA GLY A 336 -3.67 20.12 5.37
C GLY A 336 -3.35 20.38 6.85
N GLY A 337 -3.77 21.53 7.39
CA GLY A 337 -3.65 21.88 8.81
C GLY A 337 -2.86 23.18 9.05
N ASN A 338 -2.57 23.46 10.33
CA ASN A 338 -1.77 24.62 10.74
C ASN A 338 -0.42 24.66 10.00
N PRO A 339 -0.04 25.78 9.35
CA PRO A 339 1.24 25.92 8.66
C PRO A 339 2.47 25.50 9.48
N ALA A 340 2.46 25.73 10.79
CA ALA A 340 3.56 25.37 11.68
C ALA A 340 3.81 23.85 11.77
N LEU A 341 2.80 23.02 11.49
CA LEU A 341 2.94 21.55 11.41
C LEU A 341 3.97 21.12 10.36
N TRP A 342 4.20 21.96 9.34
CA TRP A 342 5.04 21.69 8.19
C TRP A 342 6.44 22.32 8.32
N GLU A 343 6.73 22.98 9.45
CA GLU A 343 8.06 23.50 9.74
C GLU A 343 9.03 22.36 10.01
N VAL A 344 10.23 22.46 9.43
CA VAL A 344 11.31 21.50 9.66
C VAL A 344 11.96 21.82 11.01
N LEU A 345 11.87 20.88 11.96
CA LEU A 345 12.50 21.03 13.26
C LEU A 345 13.90 20.43 13.27
N TYR A 346 14.07 19.25 12.66
CA TYR A 346 15.37 18.56 12.60
C TYR A 346 15.65 18.05 11.19
N GLU A 347 16.93 18.01 10.83
CA GLU A 347 17.45 17.29 9.67
C GLU A 347 18.23 16.06 10.14
N VAL A 348 17.84 14.88 9.65
CA VAL A 348 18.53 13.61 9.88
C VAL A 348 19.27 13.22 8.61
N SER A 349 20.54 12.86 8.72
CA SER A 349 21.31 12.32 7.60
C SER A 349 22.06 11.05 7.97
N ALA A 350 22.27 10.18 6.98
CA ALA A 350 23.07 8.96 7.09
C ALA A 350 23.82 8.69 5.78
N GLU A 351 24.96 8.00 5.87
CA GLU A 351 25.72 7.54 4.71
C GLU A 351 25.33 6.12 4.33
N ILE A 352 25.05 5.90 3.04
CA ILE A 352 24.74 4.60 2.44
C ILE A 352 25.89 4.23 1.51
N ARG A 353 26.44 3.03 1.66
CA ARG A 353 27.48 2.47 0.79
C ARG A 353 27.06 1.15 0.17
N ASN A 354 27.26 0.98 -1.13
CA ASN A 354 27.15 -0.33 -1.78
C ASN A 354 28.46 -1.10 -1.57
N GLU A 355 28.42 -2.17 -0.78
CA GLU A 355 29.57 -3.03 -0.47
C GLU A 355 29.65 -4.27 -1.34
N GLY A 356 28.61 -4.56 -2.13
CA GLY A 356 28.61 -5.70 -3.04
C GLY A 356 29.26 -5.39 -4.39
N LYS A 357 29.11 -6.35 -5.31
CA LYS A 357 29.83 -6.39 -6.60
C LYS A 357 29.03 -5.85 -7.78
N ILE A 358 27.75 -5.56 -7.58
CA ILE A 358 26.85 -5.12 -8.63
C ILE A 358 26.09 -3.85 -8.21
N LYS A 359 25.69 -3.07 -9.20
CA LYS A 359 24.84 -1.88 -8.99
C LYS A 359 23.51 -2.29 -8.37
N GLY A 360 22.98 -1.46 -7.49
CA GLY A 360 21.67 -1.69 -6.89
C GLY A 360 21.03 -0.42 -6.34
N GLY A 361 19.72 -0.50 -6.11
CA GLY A 361 18.98 0.50 -5.35
C GLY A 361 18.92 0.12 -3.87
N TYR A 362 18.99 1.12 -2.99
CA TYR A 362 18.76 0.98 -1.56
C TYR A 362 17.67 1.95 -1.10
N THR A 363 16.67 1.43 -0.39
CA THR A 363 15.58 2.22 0.19
C THR A 363 15.83 2.36 1.69
N SER A 364 16.32 3.53 2.10
CA SER A 364 16.54 3.90 3.49
C SER A 364 15.23 4.39 4.10
N GLN A 365 14.91 3.99 5.32
CA GLN A 365 13.65 4.32 6.00
C GLN A 365 13.98 5.03 7.32
N LEU A 366 13.28 6.13 7.61
CA LEU A 366 13.36 6.85 8.87
C LEU A 366 12.15 6.48 9.72
N TYR A 367 12.40 5.98 10.93
CA TYR A 367 11.38 5.72 11.93
C TYR A 367 11.62 6.55 13.19
N ILE A 368 10.54 6.91 13.87
CA ILE A 368 10.58 7.60 15.17
C ILE A 368 9.81 6.79 16.20
N GLU A 369 10.42 6.52 17.35
CA GLU A 369 9.76 6.00 18.55
C GLU A 369 9.53 7.14 19.52
N PHE A 370 8.27 7.32 19.91
CA PHE A 370 7.79 8.43 20.71
C PHE A 370 7.98 8.14 22.21
N PRO A 371 8.21 9.18 23.04
CA PRO A 371 8.08 9.05 24.47
C PRO A 371 6.61 8.76 24.85
N SER A 372 6.39 8.00 25.92
CA SER A 372 5.07 7.79 26.52
C SER A 372 4.95 8.60 27.82
N THR A 373 5.16 9.91 27.74
CA THR A 373 5.24 10.81 28.91
C THR A 373 3.89 11.41 29.28
N ILE A 374 3.20 12.03 28.32
CA ILE A 374 1.91 12.71 28.55
C ILE A 374 0.76 11.79 28.12
N LEU A 375 0.87 11.18 26.94
CA LEU A 375 -0.13 10.28 26.36
C LEU A 375 0.52 8.96 25.88
N PRO A 376 -0.24 7.85 25.88
CA PRO A 376 0.22 6.61 25.25
C PRO A 376 0.57 6.87 23.79
N SER A 377 1.78 6.51 23.39
CA SER A 377 2.25 6.72 22.04
C SER A 377 2.39 5.40 21.29
N PRO A 378 2.23 5.40 19.95
CA PRO A 378 2.56 4.22 19.19
C PRO A 378 4.03 3.86 19.44
N PRO A 379 4.41 2.58 19.24
CA PRO A 379 5.81 2.22 19.04
C PRO A 379 6.43 3.05 17.91
N LYS A 380 7.60 2.63 17.49
CA LYS A 380 8.26 3.10 16.28
C LYS A 380 7.30 3.24 15.07
N VAL A 381 7.26 4.43 14.46
CA VAL A 381 6.45 4.76 13.26
C VAL A 381 7.30 5.33 12.13
N LEU A 382 6.99 4.95 10.89
CA LEU A 382 7.65 5.50 9.69
C LEU A 382 7.33 7.00 9.55
N ARG A 383 8.35 7.80 9.21
CA ARG A 383 8.25 9.25 8.94
C ARG A 383 8.84 9.68 7.59
N GLY A 384 9.81 8.94 7.07
CA GLY A 384 10.38 9.22 5.77
C GLY A 384 11.01 7.99 5.14
N PHE A 385 11.21 8.02 3.84
CA PHE A 385 12.04 7.05 3.14
C PHE A 385 12.69 7.70 1.92
N GLU A 386 13.89 7.25 1.61
CA GLU A 386 14.68 7.76 0.48
C GLU A 386 15.27 6.60 -0.29
N LYS A 387 15.31 6.74 -1.62
CA LYS A 387 15.82 5.69 -2.50
C LYS A 387 17.01 6.19 -3.31
N VAL A 388 18.14 5.51 -3.14
CA VAL A 388 19.39 5.83 -3.83
C VAL A 388 19.85 4.66 -4.69
N PHE A 389 20.50 4.94 -5.82
CA PHE A 389 21.10 3.93 -6.68
C PHE A 389 22.61 4.09 -6.70
N LEU A 390 23.33 3.03 -6.36
CA LEU A 390 24.78 3.09 -6.16
C LEU A 390 25.50 2.03 -6.98
N GLU A 391 26.56 2.47 -7.66
CA GLU A 391 27.56 1.57 -8.24
C GLU A 391 28.36 0.85 -7.11
N PRO A 392 28.98 -0.31 -7.40
CA PRO A 392 29.82 -1.02 -6.44
C PRO A 392 30.88 -0.13 -5.79
N GLY A 393 30.98 -0.20 -4.46
CA GLY A 393 31.97 0.54 -3.67
C GLY A 393 31.69 2.04 -3.50
N LYS A 394 30.62 2.60 -4.09
CA LYS A 394 30.25 4.01 -3.95
C LYS A 394 29.40 4.24 -2.70
N SER A 395 29.54 5.45 -2.13
CA SER A 395 28.74 5.97 -1.03
C SER A 395 27.94 7.19 -1.46
N THR A 396 26.80 7.44 -0.82
CA THR A 396 26.06 8.71 -0.87
C THR A 396 25.46 9.01 0.50
N LYS A 397 25.00 10.25 0.71
CA LYS A 397 24.17 10.60 1.87
C LYS A 397 22.69 10.60 1.50
N VAL A 398 21.86 10.21 2.47
CA VAL A 398 20.41 10.41 2.46
C VAL A 398 20.06 11.43 3.53
N TYR A 399 18.98 12.18 3.32
CA TYR A 399 18.53 13.26 4.19
C TYR A 399 17.04 13.09 4.46
N PHE A 400 16.62 13.38 5.68
CA PHE A 400 15.22 13.36 6.09
C PHE A 400 14.94 14.60 6.92
N ASN A 401 13.93 15.36 6.53
CA ASN A 401 13.39 16.43 7.36
C ASN A 401 12.38 15.84 8.32
N ILE A 402 12.54 16.12 9.62
CA ILE A 402 11.55 15.85 10.65
C ILE A 402 10.75 17.14 10.83
N LEU A 403 9.49 17.08 10.44
CA LEU A 403 8.55 18.18 10.59
C LEU A 403 7.99 18.23 12.01
N HIS A 404 7.41 19.38 12.41
CA HIS A 404 6.71 19.49 13.70
C HIS A 404 5.63 18.41 13.86
N ARG A 405 4.83 18.17 12.81
CA ARG A 405 3.84 17.07 12.79
C ARG A 405 4.47 15.69 13.00
N ASP A 406 5.70 15.48 12.54
CA ASP A 406 6.34 14.16 12.62
C ASP A 406 6.69 13.76 14.05
N LEU A 407 6.83 14.73 14.96
CA LEU A 407 7.04 14.55 16.40
C LEU A 407 5.77 14.72 17.23
N SER A 408 4.66 15.09 16.58
CA SER A 408 3.40 15.42 17.26
C SER A 408 2.49 14.22 17.44
N ILE A 409 1.64 14.31 18.46
CA ILE A 409 0.46 13.46 18.67
C ILE A 409 -0.81 14.32 18.71
N TRP A 410 -1.96 13.72 18.44
CA TRP A 410 -3.25 14.42 18.54
C TRP A 410 -3.75 14.39 19.98
N ASP A 411 -3.98 15.56 20.57
CA ASP A 411 -4.63 15.69 21.87
C ASP A 411 -6.14 15.97 21.69
N PRO A 412 -7.02 15.03 22.05
CA PRO A 412 -8.46 15.21 21.91
C PRO A 412 -9.04 16.23 22.91
N GLU A 413 -8.37 16.53 24.03
CA GLU A 413 -8.88 17.53 24.99
C GLU A 413 -8.71 18.95 24.43
N SER A 414 -7.52 19.27 23.94
CA SER A 414 -7.24 20.60 23.36
C SER A 414 -7.49 20.70 21.85
N GLN A 415 -7.89 19.61 21.18
CA GLN A 415 -8.22 19.55 19.75
C GLN A 415 -7.09 20.08 18.84
N GLN A 416 -5.85 19.78 19.20
CA GLN A 416 -4.67 20.20 18.47
C GLN A 416 -3.57 19.12 18.46
N TRP A 417 -2.55 19.36 17.64
CA TRP A 417 -1.33 18.58 17.64
C TRP A 417 -0.36 19.13 18.68
N ILE A 418 0.21 18.25 19.49
CA ILE A 418 1.21 18.60 20.51
C ILE A 418 2.46 17.74 20.38
N ILE A 419 3.63 18.33 20.65
CA ILE A 419 4.89 17.59 20.85
C ILE A 419 5.02 17.28 22.33
N GLN A 420 5.22 16.01 22.67
CA GLN A 420 5.42 15.60 24.06
C GLN A 420 6.85 15.89 24.51
N THR A 421 7.03 16.21 25.78
CA THR A 421 8.36 16.26 26.39
C THR A 421 8.93 14.85 26.55
N GLY A 422 10.25 14.71 26.48
CA GLY A 422 10.98 13.45 26.63
C GLY A 422 11.91 13.12 25.47
N THR A 423 12.43 11.89 25.50
CA THR A 423 13.39 11.38 24.51
C THR A 423 12.68 10.65 23.38
N TYR A 424 12.81 11.18 22.17
CA TYR A 424 12.40 10.53 20.93
C TYR A 424 13.58 9.74 20.37
N LYS A 425 13.39 8.46 20.05
CA LYS A 425 14.42 7.68 19.35
C LYS A 425 14.20 7.74 17.85
N VAL A 426 15.24 8.07 17.12
CA VAL A 426 15.26 8.20 15.67
C VAL A 426 16.07 7.05 15.09
N TYR A 427 15.44 6.25 14.23
CA TYR A 427 16.07 5.11 13.60
C TYR A 427 16.21 5.31 12.09
N VAL A 428 17.42 5.08 11.56
CA VAL A 428 17.63 4.91 10.12
C VAL A 428 17.79 3.43 9.84
N ALA A 429 16.91 2.90 9.00
CA ALA A 429 16.61 1.49 8.91
C ALA A 429 16.45 0.99 7.45
N SER A 430 16.67 -0.31 7.22
CA SER A 430 16.34 -0.97 5.95
C SER A 430 14.97 -1.65 5.94
N SER A 431 14.36 -1.83 7.12
CA SER A 431 12.99 -2.32 7.33
C SER A 431 12.51 -1.94 8.74
N SER A 432 11.23 -2.17 9.06
CA SER A 432 10.67 -1.91 10.40
C SER A 432 11.29 -2.76 11.54
N LYS A 433 12.03 -3.83 11.23
CA LYS A 433 12.71 -4.68 12.22
C LYS A 433 14.24 -4.66 12.13
N LYS A 434 14.81 -4.17 11.03
CA LYS A 434 16.25 -4.04 10.86
C LYS A 434 16.66 -2.57 10.96
N LEU A 435 17.01 -2.16 12.18
CA LEU A 435 17.33 -0.79 12.56
C LEU A 435 18.86 -0.61 12.63
N GLU A 436 19.48 -0.19 11.53
CA GLU A 436 20.95 -0.08 11.45
C GLU A 436 21.53 1.00 12.35
N LEU A 437 20.86 2.15 12.46
CA LEU A 437 21.32 3.30 13.25
C LEU A 437 20.22 3.79 14.17
N CYS A 438 20.61 4.26 15.36
CA CYS A 438 19.74 4.89 16.35
C CYS A 438 20.39 6.17 16.84
N GLY A 439 19.60 7.23 16.96
CA GLY A 439 19.96 8.48 17.62
C GLY A 439 18.77 8.96 18.46
N GLU A 440 18.97 10.03 19.22
CA GLU A 440 17.98 10.54 20.16
C GLU A 440 17.77 12.04 19.94
N ILE A 441 16.53 12.49 20.17
CA ILE A 441 16.14 13.90 20.24
C ILE A 441 15.48 14.10 21.60
N ASP A 442 16.06 14.95 22.44
CA ASP A 442 15.53 15.27 23.76
C ASP A 442 14.78 16.61 23.72
N ILE A 443 13.51 16.60 24.12
CA ILE A 443 12.66 17.79 24.12
C ILE A 443 12.17 18.07 25.54
N GLY A 444 12.49 19.27 26.05
CA GLY A 444 12.05 19.71 27.38
C GLY A 444 12.80 19.05 28.56
N CYS A 445 14.03 18.58 28.33
CA CYS A 445 14.93 18.09 29.38
C CYS A 445 15.78 19.19 30.01
#